data_AF-A0A8T6WMF0-F1
#
_entry.id   AF-A0A8T6WMF0-F1
#
_cell.length_a   1.000
_cell.length_b   1.000
_cell.length_c   1.000
_cell.angle_alpha   90.00
_cell.angle_beta   90.00
_cell.angle_gamma   90.00
#
_symmetry.space_group_name_H-M   'P 1'
#
loop_
_entity.id
_entity.type
_entity.pdbx_description
1 polymer ?
#
loop_
_entity_poly.entity_id
_entity_poly.type
_entity_poly.pdbx_seq_one_letter_code
_entity_poly.pdbx_strand_id
1 'polypeptide(L)'
;MEGAGAEVVVEHEANDRGEIGLGRSDEELHWIKEKKLKNMLQNLKGGGVEMNERIVIPVLEEGGLEARLSEHFGRAPFFAVIDLGENGEVSNQKTVPNRSEHFGGTGHPPQRILQLKPSAVITFGMGPRGLGFFQRAQVAV
;
A
#
# COMPACT_ATOMS: atom_id res chain seq x y z
N MET A 1 7.34 3.48 27.37
CA MET A 1 6.29 2.85 26.54
C MET A 1 7.00 1.99 25.53
N GLU A 2 7.24 0.75 25.94
CA GLU A 2 7.83 -0.30 25.12
C GLU A 2 6.81 -0.77 24.08
N GLY A 3 7.22 -0.82 22.83
CA GLY A 3 6.60 -1.65 21.80
C GLY A 3 7.65 -2.67 21.39
N ALA A 4 7.55 -3.87 21.96
CA ALA A 4 8.52 -4.95 21.81
C ALA A 4 8.71 -5.30 20.33
N GLY A 5 9.95 -5.12 19.84
CA GLY A 5 10.40 -5.82 18.66
C GLY A 5 10.34 -7.31 18.95
N ALA A 6 9.63 -8.08 18.12
CA ALA A 6 9.65 -9.53 18.24
C ALA A 6 11.04 -10.01 17.81
N GLU A 7 11.93 -10.12 18.79
CA GLU A 7 13.21 -10.79 18.63
C GLU A 7 12.91 -12.27 18.46
N VAL A 8 13.07 -12.79 17.24
CA VAL A 8 13.02 -14.23 16.99
C VAL A 8 14.35 -14.78 17.47
N VAL A 9 14.40 -15.15 18.75
CA VAL A 9 15.51 -15.93 19.31
C VAL A 9 15.43 -17.31 18.70
N VAL A 10 16.36 -17.61 17.79
CA VAL A 10 16.55 -18.95 17.24
C VAL A 10 17.45 -19.69 18.21
N GLU A 11 16.87 -20.44 19.13
CA GLU A 11 17.64 -21.39 19.94
C GLU A 11 18.28 -22.40 18.98
N HIS A 12 19.59 -22.28 18.79
CA HIS A 12 20.39 -23.31 18.15
C HIS A 12 20.65 -24.37 19.20
N GLU A 13 19.94 -25.49 19.14
CA GLU A 13 20.51 -26.71 19.70
C GLU A 13 21.78 -27.01 18.91
N ALA A 14 22.92 -26.87 19.59
CA ALA A 14 24.22 -27.17 19.03
C ALA A 14 24.23 -28.65 18.59
N ASN A 15 24.38 -28.88 17.29
CA ASN A 15 24.89 -30.17 16.82
C ASN A 15 26.38 -30.22 17.15
N ASP A 16 26.81 -31.28 17.83
CA ASP A 16 28.17 -31.55 18.35
C ASP A 16 29.26 -31.71 17.26
N ARG A 17 29.15 -31.03 16.12
CA ARG A 17 30.12 -31.12 15.02
C ARG A 17 30.42 -29.73 14.49
N GLY A 18 31.50 -29.16 15.01
CA GLY A 18 32.00 -27.84 14.63
C GLY A 18 32.41 -27.77 13.15
N GLU A 19 31.46 -27.45 12.27
CA GLU A 19 31.72 -27.09 10.89
C GLU A 19 31.06 -25.75 10.54
N ILE A 20 31.89 -24.84 10.02
CA ILE A 20 31.52 -23.55 9.48
C ILE A 20 31.19 -23.69 7.99
N GLY A 21 29.91 -23.58 7.62
CA GLY A 21 29.54 -23.16 6.26
C GLY A 21 28.30 -23.78 5.63
N LEU A 22 27.44 -22.87 5.16
CA LEU A 22 26.70 -22.90 3.88
C LEU A 22 25.35 -23.61 3.83
N GLY A 23 24.31 -22.79 3.87
CA GLY A 23 22.97 -23.09 3.37
C GLY A 23 22.03 -23.66 4.42
N ARG A 24 20.94 -22.94 4.71
CA ARG A 24 19.77 -23.54 5.36
C ARG A 24 19.33 -24.73 4.50
N SER A 25 19.04 -25.87 5.12
CA SER A 25 18.57 -27.04 4.38
C SER A 25 17.27 -26.73 3.62
N ASP A 26 17.00 -27.45 2.53
CA ASP A 26 15.76 -27.25 1.75
C ASP A 26 14.51 -27.43 2.64
N GLU A 27 14.58 -28.31 3.63
CA GLU A 27 13.53 -28.54 4.62
C GLU A 27 13.34 -27.33 5.55
N GLU A 28 14.42 -26.73 6.03
CA GLU A 28 14.39 -25.53 6.86
C GLU A 28 13.84 -24.32 6.07
N LEU A 29 14.23 -24.18 4.80
CA LEU A 29 13.69 -23.16 3.89
C LEU A 29 12.20 -23.37 3.59
N HIS A 30 11.78 -24.62 3.40
CA HIS A 30 10.37 -24.97 3.18
C HIS A 30 9.53 -24.62 4.40
N TRP A 31 9.99 -25.01 5.58
CA TRP A 31 9.33 -24.70 6.85
C TRP A 31 9.22 -23.18 7.09
N ILE A 32 10.27 -22.41 6.80
CA ILE A 32 10.23 -20.93 6.90
C ILE A 32 9.18 -20.34 5.96
N LYS A 33 9.11 -20.82 4.71
CA LYS A 33 8.10 -20.35 3.73
C LYS A 33 6.70 -20.69 4.20
N GLU A 34 6.48 -21.92 4.66
CA GLU A 34 5.18 -22.39 5.14
C GLU A 34 4.73 -21.62 6.39
N LYS A 35 5.63 -21.35 7.33
CA LYS A 35 5.36 -20.53 8.53
C LYS A 35 5.04 -19.09 8.18
N LYS A 36 5.81 -18.45 7.29
CA LYS A 36 5.52 -17.09 6.81
C LYS A 36 4.16 -17.03 6.10
N LEU A 37 3.86 -18.01 5.26
CA LEU A 37 2.58 -18.09 4.55
C LEU A 37 1.41 -18.30 5.53
N LYS A 38 1.55 -19.21 6.49
CA LYS A 38 0.52 -19.45 7.53
C LYS A 38 0.31 -18.20 8.39
N ASN A 39 1.37 -17.51 8.81
CA ASN A 39 1.23 -16.25 9.56
C ASN A 39 0.56 -15.16 8.73
N MET A 40 0.90 -15.05 7.44
CA MET A 40 0.24 -14.11 6.53
C MET A 40 -1.26 -14.41 6.37
N LEU A 41 -1.61 -15.69 6.19
CA LEU A 41 -2.99 -16.16 6.11
C LEU A 41 -3.75 -16.00 7.43
N GLN A 42 -3.08 -16.18 8.58
CA GLN A 42 -3.68 -15.96 9.90
C GLN A 42 -3.91 -14.47 10.17
N ASN A 43 -3.00 -13.59 9.75
CA ASN A 43 -3.21 -12.15 9.80
C ASN A 43 -4.39 -11.69 8.90
N LEU A 44 -4.65 -12.42 7.80
CA LEU A 44 -5.83 -12.20 6.95
C LEU A 44 -7.13 -12.75 7.55
N LYS A 45 -7.06 -13.79 8.40
CA LYS A 45 -8.24 -14.42 9.03
C LYS A 45 -8.59 -13.89 10.42
N GLY A 46 -7.63 -13.27 11.12
CA GLY A 46 -7.75 -12.81 12.52
C GLY A 46 -8.23 -11.37 12.69
N GLY A 47 -8.30 -10.60 11.62
CA GLY A 47 -9.04 -9.35 11.55
C GLY A 47 -9.91 -9.43 10.32
N GLY A 48 -11.21 -9.10 10.44
CA GLY A 48 -12.03 -8.83 9.27
C GLY A 48 -11.41 -7.65 8.52
N VAL A 49 -10.49 -7.94 7.60
CA VAL A 49 -10.18 -7.02 6.53
C VAL A 49 -11.30 -7.25 5.56
N GLU A 50 -12.38 -6.47 5.69
CA GLU A 50 -13.09 -6.12 4.48
C GLU A 50 -12.03 -5.60 3.53
N MET A 51 -11.84 -6.28 2.40
CA MET A 51 -10.96 -5.82 1.34
C MET A 51 -11.64 -4.63 0.66
N ASN A 52 -11.77 -3.53 1.40
CA ASN A 52 -12.20 -2.27 0.86
C ASN A 52 -11.00 -1.66 0.14
N GLU A 53 -10.84 -2.03 -1.13
CA GLU A 53 -9.83 -1.43 -1.98
C GLU A 53 -10.19 0.03 -2.22
N ARG A 54 -9.25 0.93 -1.94
CA ARG A 54 -9.43 2.36 -2.20
C ARG A 54 -8.55 2.78 -3.36
N ILE A 55 -9.20 3.18 -4.44
CA ILE A 55 -8.56 3.68 -5.65
C ILE A 55 -8.68 5.20 -5.68
N VAL A 56 -7.60 5.87 -6.01
CA VAL A 56 -7.60 7.33 -6.22
C VAL A 56 -7.25 7.66 -7.66
N ILE A 57 -8.07 8.51 -8.30
CA ILE A 57 -7.94 8.88 -9.70
C ILE A 57 -7.91 10.42 -9.80
N PRO A 58 -6.84 11.03 -10.35
CA PRO A 58 -6.79 12.48 -10.56
C PRO A 58 -7.70 12.86 -11.73
N VAL A 59 -8.67 13.75 -11.49
CA VAL A 59 -9.70 14.11 -12.47
C VAL A 59 -9.81 15.63 -12.65
N LEU A 60 -10.36 16.05 -13.79
CA LEU A 60 -10.50 17.46 -14.18
C LEU A 60 -11.76 18.11 -13.60
N GLU A 61 -12.78 17.32 -13.27
CA GLU A 61 -14.08 17.79 -12.78
C GLU A 61 -14.57 17.00 -11.55
N GLU A 62 -15.59 17.49 -10.84
CA GLU A 62 -16.13 16.85 -9.63
C GLU A 62 -16.93 15.57 -9.87
N GLY A 63 -17.14 15.17 -11.14
CA GLY A 63 -18.00 14.06 -11.57
C GLY A 63 -17.52 12.63 -11.24
N GLY A 64 -16.45 12.48 -10.45
CA GLY A 64 -16.01 11.17 -10.00
C GLY A 64 -15.51 10.27 -11.13
N LEU A 65 -16.23 9.17 -11.41
CA LEU A 65 -15.86 8.13 -12.39
C LEU A 65 -16.25 8.57 -13.81
N GLU A 66 -17.23 9.47 -13.93
CA GLU A 66 -17.63 10.09 -15.19
C GLU A 66 -16.74 11.30 -15.53
N ALA A 67 -15.90 11.75 -14.60
CA ALA A 67 -15.01 12.88 -14.82
C ALA A 67 -13.82 12.48 -15.70
N ARG A 68 -13.31 13.45 -16.45
CA ARG A 68 -12.17 13.22 -17.32
C ARG A 68 -10.90 13.08 -16.49
N LEU A 69 -10.05 12.11 -16.85
CA LEU A 69 -8.74 11.92 -16.24
C LEU A 69 -7.85 13.15 -16.45
N SER A 70 -7.14 13.57 -15.41
CA SER A 70 -6.13 14.61 -15.53
C SER A 70 -4.80 14.03 -16.05
N GLU A 71 -4.20 14.70 -17.03
CA GLU A 71 -2.90 14.32 -17.60
C GLU A 71 -1.72 14.50 -16.62
N HIS A 72 -1.90 15.33 -15.59
CA HIS A 72 -0.84 15.69 -14.66
C HIS A 72 -1.32 15.51 -13.23
N PHE A 73 -0.91 14.41 -12.59
CA PHE A 73 -1.30 14.07 -11.22
C PHE A 73 -1.21 15.26 -10.24
N GLY A 74 -0.08 15.98 -10.24
CA GLY A 74 0.15 17.05 -9.28
C GLY A 74 -0.68 18.33 -9.51
N ARG A 75 -1.19 18.52 -10.75
CA ARG A 75 -1.99 19.67 -11.16
C ARG A 75 -3.48 19.31 -11.34
N ALA A 76 -3.87 18.07 -11.06
CA ALA A 76 -5.26 17.68 -11.09
C ALA A 76 -6.05 18.55 -10.11
N PRO A 77 -7.13 19.22 -10.52
CA PRO A 77 -7.94 20.04 -9.63
C PRO A 77 -8.71 19.19 -8.62
N PHE A 78 -9.00 17.94 -8.95
CA PHE A 78 -9.73 17.03 -8.09
C PHE A 78 -9.12 15.63 -8.10
N PHE A 79 -9.46 14.84 -7.09
CA PHE A 79 -9.19 13.42 -7.02
C PHE A 79 -10.49 12.67 -6.71
N ALA A 80 -10.90 11.78 -7.60
CA ALA A 80 -11.95 10.82 -7.32
C ALA A 80 -11.38 9.74 -6.38
N VAL A 81 -12.13 9.42 -5.33
CA VAL A 81 -11.81 8.40 -4.35
C VAL A 81 -12.91 7.36 -4.41
N ILE A 82 -12.54 6.16 -4.83
CA ILE A 82 -13.45 5.04 -5.09
C ILE A 82 -13.11 3.96 -4.07
N ASP A 83 -14.09 3.58 -3.26
CA ASP A 83 -14.00 2.40 -2.41
C ASP A 83 -14.70 1.26 -3.14
N LEU A 84 -14.02 0.12 -3.27
CA LEU A 84 -14.56 -1.11 -3.84
C LEU A 84 -14.90 -2.09 -2.72
N GLY A 85 -16.02 -2.78 -2.84
CA GLY A 85 -16.38 -3.90 -1.95
C GLY A 85 -15.64 -5.19 -2.32
N GLU A 86 -15.94 -6.27 -1.60
CA GLU A 86 -15.25 -7.56 -1.73
C GLU A 86 -15.36 -8.20 -3.11
N ASN A 87 -16.38 -7.87 -3.91
CA ASN A 87 -16.58 -8.39 -5.26
C ASN A 87 -16.15 -7.41 -6.35
N GLY A 88 -15.45 -6.32 -5.98
CA GLY A 88 -14.98 -5.29 -6.91
C GLY A 88 -16.06 -4.30 -7.35
N GLU A 89 -17.25 -4.34 -6.76
CA GLU A 89 -18.29 -3.36 -6.96
C GLU A 89 -17.96 -2.05 -6.26
N VAL A 90 -18.38 -0.91 -6.83
CA VAL A 90 -18.21 0.39 -6.17
C VAL A 90 -19.12 0.44 -4.94
N SER A 91 -18.53 0.43 -3.75
CA SER A 91 -19.25 0.54 -2.48
C SER A 91 -19.41 1.99 -2.04
N ASN A 92 -18.47 2.86 -2.43
CA ASN A 92 -18.54 4.30 -2.19
C ASN A 92 -17.75 5.09 -3.23
N GLN A 93 -18.19 6.33 -3.44
CA GLN A 93 -17.48 7.28 -4.28
C GLN A 93 -17.61 8.69 -3.73
N LYS A 94 -16.50 9.42 -3.74
CA LYS A 94 -16.47 10.87 -3.52
C LYS A 94 -15.38 11.54 -4.34
N THR A 95 -15.50 12.85 -4.48
CA THR A 95 -14.47 13.67 -5.10
C THR A 95 -13.87 14.60 -4.05
N VAL A 96 -12.54 14.74 -4.03
CA VAL A 96 -11.83 15.65 -3.13
C VAL A 96 -11.07 16.71 -3.92
N PRO A 97 -11.18 18.00 -3.59
CA PRO A 97 -10.43 19.05 -4.26
C PRO A 97 -8.94 18.97 -3.90
N ASN A 98 -8.08 19.23 -4.87
CA ASN A 98 -6.65 19.34 -4.66
C ASN A 98 -6.34 20.66 -3.94
N ARG A 99 -5.94 20.57 -2.68
CA ARG A 99 -5.53 21.71 -1.84
C ARG A 99 -4.02 21.74 -1.59
N SER A 100 -3.23 21.25 -2.54
CA SER A 100 -1.77 21.29 -2.48
C SER A 100 -1.20 22.66 -2.87
N GLU A 101 0.12 22.79 -2.82
CA GLU A 101 0.86 24.03 -3.17
C GLU A 101 0.48 24.62 -4.52
N HIS A 102 0.16 23.80 -5.52
CA HIS A 102 -0.26 24.28 -6.85
C HIS A 102 -1.65 24.95 -6.86
N PHE A 103 -2.42 24.80 -5.79
CA PHE A 103 -3.76 25.38 -5.61
C PHE A 103 -3.80 26.33 -4.40
N GLY A 104 -2.65 26.89 -4.01
CA GLY A 104 -2.54 27.86 -2.92
C GLY A 104 -2.58 27.26 -1.51
N GLY A 105 -2.50 25.94 -1.38
CA GLY A 105 -2.40 25.24 -0.10
C GLY A 105 -0.94 24.88 0.27
N THR A 106 -0.79 23.94 1.20
CA THR A 106 0.53 23.48 1.69
C THR A 106 0.73 21.99 1.47
N GLY A 107 1.99 21.58 1.28
CA GLY A 107 2.37 20.17 1.12
C GLY A 107 2.12 19.61 -0.29
N HIS A 108 2.75 18.48 -0.57
CA HIS A 108 2.70 17.88 -1.90
C HIS A 108 1.44 17.00 -2.10
N PRO A 109 0.82 17.01 -3.29
CA PRO A 109 -0.35 16.19 -3.58
C PRO A 109 -0.20 14.71 -3.17
N PRO A 110 0.91 14.00 -3.46
CA PRO A 110 1.08 12.61 -3.06
C PRO A 110 0.95 12.37 -1.54
N GLN A 111 1.49 13.26 -0.71
CA GLN A 111 1.41 13.11 0.75
C GLN A 111 -0.02 13.21 1.26
N ARG A 112 -0.83 14.11 0.67
CA ARG A 112 -2.25 14.25 1.00
C ARG A 112 -3.03 13.03 0.54
N ILE A 113 -2.75 12.50 -0.65
CA ILE A 113 -3.39 11.29 -1.15
C ILE A 113 -3.05 10.07 -0.27
N LEU A 114 -1.81 9.94 0.20
CA LEU A 114 -1.46 8.86 1.13
C LEU A 114 -2.25 8.88 2.45
N GLN A 115 -2.74 10.04 2.91
CA GLN A 115 -3.62 10.11 4.08
C GLN A 115 -4.98 9.46 3.84
N LEU A 116 -5.40 9.35 2.58
CA LEU A 116 -6.61 8.62 2.21
C LEU A 116 -6.40 7.10 2.28
N LYS A 117 -5.16 6.62 2.49
CA LYS A 117 -4.79 5.19 2.52
C LYS A 117 -5.25 4.43 1.26
N PRO A 118 -4.92 4.91 0.05
CA PRO A 118 -5.25 4.18 -1.17
C PRO A 118 -4.48 2.86 -1.24
N SER A 119 -5.10 1.83 -1.82
CA SER A 119 -4.41 0.63 -2.30
C SER A 119 -3.74 0.90 -3.65
N ALA A 120 -4.38 1.73 -4.48
CA ALA A 120 -3.88 2.08 -5.81
C ALA A 120 -4.18 3.55 -6.19
N VAL A 121 -3.33 4.08 -7.07
CA VAL A 121 -3.53 5.37 -7.75
C VAL A 121 -3.47 5.14 -9.24
N ILE A 122 -4.57 5.39 -9.96
CA ILE A 122 -4.60 5.27 -11.43
C ILE A 122 -4.39 6.66 -12.01
N THR A 123 -3.36 6.86 -12.82
CA THR A 123 -3.06 8.18 -13.41
C THR A 123 -2.45 8.08 -14.80
N PHE A 124 -2.65 9.11 -15.63
CA PHE A 124 -1.99 9.22 -16.93
C PHE A 124 -0.50 9.56 -16.80
N GLY A 125 -0.18 10.51 -15.91
CA GLY A 125 1.16 11.08 -15.82
C GLY A 125 1.52 11.48 -14.38
N MET A 126 2.60 10.89 -13.88
CA MET A 126 3.19 11.23 -12.58
C MET A 126 4.70 11.41 -12.70
N GLY A 127 5.22 12.52 -12.16
CA GLY A 127 6.66 12.74 -12.10
C GLY A 127 7.35 11.79 -11.11
N PRO A 128 8.67 11.56 -11.25
CA PRO A 128 9.43 10.58 -10.47
C PRO A 128 9.40 10.84 -8.96
N ARG A 129 9.34 12.12 -8.56
CA ARG A 129 9.19 12.50 -7.15
C ARG A 129 7.88 11.99 -6.56
N GLY A 130 6.77 12.11 -7.29
CA GLY A 130 5.45 11.63 -6.87
C GLY A 130 5.42 10.10 -6.78
N LEU A 131 5.93 9.44 -7.81
CA LEU A 131 5.99 7.98 -7.88
C LEU A 131 6.76 7.40 -6.68
N GLY A 132 7.87 8.01 -6.30
CA GLY A 132 8.66 7.58 -5.14
C GLY A 132 7.90 7.66 -3.81
N PHE A 133 6.92 8.56 -3.64
CA PHE A 133 6.09 8.57 -2.43
C PHE A 133 5.21 7.32 -2.34
N PHE A 134 4.52 6.98 -3.43
CA PHE A 134 3.63 5.83 -3.46
C PHE A 134 4.38 4.50 -3.38
N GLN A 135 5.52 4.38 -4.08
CA GLN A 135 6.37 3.19 -3.99
C GLN A 135 6.87 2.92 -2.57
N ARG A 136 7.35 3.95 -1.85
CA ARG A 136 7.77 3.80 -0.44
C ARG A 136 6.61 3.43 0.48
N ALA A 137 5.40 3.88 0.15
CA ALA A 137 4.18 3.55 0.88
C ALA A 137 3.53 2.22 0.43
N GLN A 138 4.16 1.49 -0.51
CA GLN A 138 3.65 0.26 -1.09
C GLN A 138 2.24 0.39 -1.72
N VAL A 139 1.96 1.55 -2.30
CA VAL A 139 0.75 1.83 -3.07
C VAL A 139 1.02 1.57 -4.54
N ALA A 140 0.14 0.82 -5.21
CA ALA A 140 0.23 0.58 -6.64
C ALA A 140 -0.02 1.87 -7.43
N VAL A 141 0.77 2.11 -8.47
CA VAL A 141 0.65 3.26 -9.38
C VAL A 141 0.86 2.80 -10.81
#